data_AF-A0A961VFS8-F1
#
_entry.id   AF-A0A961VFS8-F1
#
_cell.length_a   1.000
_cell.length_b   1.000
_cell.length_c   1.000
_cell.angle_alpha   90.00
_cell.angle_beta   90.00
_cell.angle_gamma   90.00
#
_symmetry.space_group_name_H-M   'P 1'
#
loop_
_entity.id
_entity.type
_entity.pdbx_description
1 polymer ?
#
loop_
_entity_poly.entity_id
_entity_poly.type
_entity_poly.pdbx_seq_one_letter_code
_entity_poly.pdbx_strand_id
1 'polypeptide(L)' 'MEKIRIEQHSSIGLLWFAGWLFTLGFLDLGFWRGVWALVVWPYYLGVHFTAMSF' A
#
# COMPACT_ATOMS: atom_id res chain seq x y z
N MET A 1 -9.74 20.84 -27.72
CA MET A 1 -10.21 19.74 -26.84
C MET A 1 -8.99 19.18 -26.14
N GLU A 2 -8.77 19.55 -24.88
CA GLU A 2 -7.63 19.05 -24.11
C GLU A 2 -7.90 17.58 -23.76
N LYS A 3 -7.11 16.69 -24.36
CA LYS A 3 -7.25 15.24 -24.19
C LYS A 3 -6.70 14.93 -22.80
N ILE A 4 -7.55 14.90 -21.77
CA ILE A 4 -7.16 14.43 -20.44
C ILE A 4 -6.74 12.97 -20.62
N ARG A 5 -5.43 12.74 -20.75
CA ARG A 5 -4.82 11.42 -20.68
C ARG A 5 -5.05 10.96 -19.25
N ILE A 6 -6.05 10.13 -19.03
CA ILE A 6 -6.18 9.39 -17.79
C ILE A 6 -5.03 8.38 -17.79
N GLU A 7 -3.87 8.83 -17.31
CA GLU A 7 -2.80 7.92 -16.94
C GLU A 7 -3.35 7.05 -15.82
N GLN A 8 -3.47 5.77 -16.12
CA GLN A 8 -4.19 4.80 -15.33
C GLN A 8 -3.42 4.54 -14.03
N HIS A 9 -3.62 5.39 -13.01
CA HIS A 9 -3.11 5.21 -11.64
C HIS A 9 -3.61 3.89 -10.99
N SER A 10 -4.53 3.17 -11.65
CA SER A 10 -5.03 1.87 -11.24
C SER A 10 -3.93 0.83 -11.05
N SER A 11 -2.81 0.92 -11.79
CA SER A 11 -1.68 0.01 -11.64
C SER A 11 -0.98 0.17 -10.29
N ILE A 12 -0.90 1.41 -9.77
CA ILE A 12 -0.31 1.70 -8.46
C ILE A 12 -1.16 1.10 -7.34
N GLY A 13 -2.49 1.19 -7.45
CA GLY A 13 -3.42 0.63 -6.46
C GLY A 13 -3.40 -0.91 -6.43
N LEU A 14 -3.24 -1.53 -7.61
CA LEU A 14 -3.08 -2.99 -7.73
C LEU A 14 -1.74 -3.47 -7.17
N LEU A 15 -0.65 -2.77 -7.48
CA LEU A 15 0.67 -3.08 -6.93
C LEU A 15 0.70 -2.90 -5.41
N TRP A 16 0.04 -1.85 -4.92
CA TRP A 16 -0.16 -1.59 -3.50
C TRP A 16 -0.89 -2.77 -2.85
N PHE A 17 -2.10 -3.08 -3.31
CA PHE A 17 -2.90 -4.16 -2.75
C PHE A 17 -2.22 -5.53 -2.83
N ALA A 18 -1.50 -5.82 -3.93
CA ALA A 18 -0.70 -7.02 -4.07
C ALA A 18 0.44 -7.07 -3.03
N GLY A 19 1.16 -5.96 -2.82
CA GLY A 19 2.21 -5.87 -1.79
C GLY A 19 1.67 -6.07 -0.38
N TRP A 20 0.46 -5.59 -0.10
CA TRP A 20 -0.25 -5.82 1.15
C TRP A 20 -0.55 -7.30 1.39
N LEU A 21 -1.22 -7.96 0.43
CA LEU A 21 -1.56 -9.38 0.53
C LEU A 21 -0.32 -10.27 0.61
N PHE A 22 0.71 -9.95 -0.19
CA PHE A 22 1.98 -10.66 -0.15
C PHE A 22 2.58 -10.62 1.24
N THR A 23 2.59 -9.46 1.89
CA THR A 23 3.28 -9.37 3.18
C THR A 23 2.46 -9.95 4.34
N LEU A 24 1.13 -9.89 4.27
CA LEU A 24 0.27 -10.62 5.19
C LEU A 24 0.52 -12.14 5.12
N GLY A 25 0.68 -12.68 3.91
CA GLY A 25 1.04 -14.08 3.70
C GLY A 25 2.48 -14.41 4.10
N PHE A 26 3.43 -13.50 3.86
CA PHE A 26 4.84 -13.69 4.20
C PHE A 26 5.09 -13.76 5.71
N LEU A 27 4.40 -12.95 6.53
CA LEU A 27 4.58 -12.94 7.98
C LEU A 27 3.77 -14.04 8.72
N ASP A 28 2.92 -14.80 8.01
CA ASP A 28 2.01 -15.80 8.59
C ASP A 28 1.27 -15.28 9.84
N LEU A 29 0.83 -14.02 9.78
CA LEU A 29 0.17 -13.37 10.91
C LEU A 29 -1.24 -13.94 11.01
N GLY A 30 -1.50 -14.72 12.06
CA GLY A 30 -2.84 -15.24 12.34
C GLY A 30 -3.92 -14.16 12.18
N PHE A 31 -5.11 -14.55 11.70
CA PHE A 31 -6.15 -13.67 11.14
C PHE A 31 -6.23 -12.25 11.72
N TRP A 32 -6.31 -12.11 13.06
CA TRP A 32 -6.38 -10.79 13.69
C TRP A 32 -5.12 -9.95 13.55
N ARG A 33 -3.94 -10.54 13.69
CA ARG A 33 -2.66 -9.84 13.48
C ARG A 33 -2.52 -9.35 12.05
N GLY A 34 -3.05 -10.10 11.07
CA GLY A 34 -3.10 -9.67 9.68
C GLY A 34 -3.99 -8.44 9.46
N VAL A 35 -5.17 -8.40 10.08
CA VAL A 35 -6.06 -7.22 10.01
C VAL A 35 -5.40 -5.98 10.64
N TRP A 36 -4.76 -6.13 11.80
CA TRP A 36 -4.03 -5.03 12.43
C TRP A 36 -2.85 -4.56 11.59
N ALA A 37 -2.11 -5.48 10.96
CA ALA A 37 -1.04 -5.15 10.04
C ALA A 37 -1.58 -4.34 8.84
N LEU A 38 -2.72 -4.74 8.25
CA LEU A 38 -3.39 -4.05 7.14
C LEU A 38 -3.68 -2.55 7.44
N VAL A 39 -3.98 -2.23 8.70
CA VAL A 39 -4.29 -0.87 9.14
C VAL A 39 -3.04 -0.09 9.58
N VAL A 40 -2.05 -0.75 10.21
CA VAL A 40 -0.84 -0.10 10.72
C VAL A 40 0.14 0.27 9.61
N TRP A 41 0.21 -0.55 8.56
CA TRP A 41 1.25 -0.37 7.56
C TRP A 41 1.07 0.79 6.57
N PRO A 42 -0.13 1.33 6.22
CA PRO A 42 -0.18 2.54 5.38
C PRO A 42 0.37 3.74 6.16
N TYR A 43 0.15 3.74 7.48
CA TYR A 43 0.67 4.74 8.40
C TYR A 43 2.20 4.69 8.46
N TYR A 44 2.81 3.51 8.62
CA TYR A 44 4.27 3.39 8.57
C TYR A 44 4.84 3.84 7.22
N LEU A 45 4.23 3.45 6.11
CA LEU A 45 4.69 3.90 4.80
C LEU A 45 4.58 5.41 4.64
N GLY A 46 3.48 6.04 5.08
CA GLY A 46 3.34 7.49 5.10
C GLY A 46 4.41 8.18 5.95
N VAL A 47 4.71 7.66 7.14
CA VAL A 47 5.78 8.17 8.00
C VAL A 47 7.16 8.00 7.36
N HIS A 48 7.43 6.88 6.70
CA HIS A 48 8.69 6.66 5.98
C HIS A 48 8.83 7.61 4.78
N PHE A 49 7.76 7.81 4.01
CA PHE A 49 7.78 8.74 2.88
C PHE A 49 7.90 10.21 3.34
N THR A 50 7.26 10.59 4.45
CA THR A 50 7.42 11.95 5.00
C THR A 50 8.78 12.18 5.66
N ALA A 51 9.41 11.13 6.20
CA ALA A 51 10.77 11.21 6.73
C ALA A 51 11.84 11.35 5.64
N MET A 52 11.52 10.93 4.41
CA MET A 52 12.41 11.04 3.24
C MET A 52 12.31 12.38 2.50
N SER A 53 11.26 13.17 2.75
CA SER A 53 11.17 14.55 2.25
C SER A 53 11.97 15.48 3.18
N PHE A 54 13.25 15.67 2.86
CA PHE A 54 14.15 16.65 3.50
C PHE A 54 13.84 18.09 3.04
#